data_AF-A0A4Q1CK35-F1
#
_entry.id   AF-A0A4Q1CK35-F1
#
_cell.length_a   1.000
_cell.length_b   1.000
_cell.length_c   1.000
_cell.angle_alpha   90.00
_cell.angle_beta   90.00
_cell.angle_gamma   90.00
#
_symmetry.space_group_name_H-M   'P 1'
#
loop_
_entity.id
_entity.type
_entity.pdbx_description
1 polymer ?
#
loop_
_entity_poly.entity_id
_entity_poly.type
_entity_poly.pdbx_seq_one_letter_code
_entity_poly.pdbx_strand_id
1 'polypeptide(L)'
;MNKEQAISILQDRIREVNAYNFDPQVWKNRTQLDVQQIFGRYCEQWLQVGQLYFDTYIVSEKQKKMAEGKATAIKLLQSYIEYINQTTAIAAQQRQESEELYKQKYSKLLGEWNEFVPQYNQLLKDHDNLIEQYNTVQGEKETIEQEVQQTKKVEEYFPIQLLDNTRGYLITTGNQCNFCFNHGLNDACLVMLRKLIETLIIECFERHRIEGKIKNQQGHYFFLSDLIDLFTQETAWTTSRNTISSLPSIKKLGDLSAHNRRFNAKRHDLEKIQGEVRIVIEELVHLIDYPTWTK
;
A
#
# COMPACT_ATOMS: atom_id res chain seq x y z
N MET A 1 21.66 23.25 56.60
CA MET A 1 22.63 24.25 57.08
C MET A 1 23.65 24.48 55.98
N ASN A 2 23.93 25.74 55.64
CA ASN A 2 24.84 26.06 54.54
C ASN A 2 26.32 25.96 54.99
N LYS A 3 27.24 25.95 54.02
CA LYS A 3 28.68 25.82 54.26
C LYS A 3 29.21 26.87 55.25
N GLU A 4 28.82 28.13 55.06
CA GLU A 4 29.31 29.25 55.86
C GLU A 4 28.86 29.13 57.33
N GLN A 5 27.61 28.72 57.56
CA GLN A 5 27.09 28.42 58.88
C GLN A 5 27.84 27.25 59.54
N ALA A 6 28.09 26.17 58.81
CA ALA A 6 28.82 25.01 59.32
C ALA A 6 30.26 25.38 59.75
N ILE A 7 30.97 26.15 58.91
CA ILE A 7 32.33 26.61 59.20
C ILE A 7 32.32 27.60 60.38
N SER A 8 31.35 28.53 60.42
CA SER A 8 31.22 29.49 61.52
C SER A 8 31.04 28.79 62.86
N ILE A 9 30.19 27.76 62.93
CA ILE A 9 29.97 26.99 64.15
C ILE A 9 31.27 26.32 64.61
N LEU A 10 32.02 25.69 63.71
CA LEU A 10 33.31 25.07 64.05
C LEU A 10 34.36 26.10 64.48
N GLN A 11 34.39 27.27 63.85
CA GLN A 11 35.24 28.39 64.26
C GLN A 11 34.87 28.91 65.65
N ASP A 12 33.58 28.96 66.00
CA ASP A 12 33.11 29.32 67.34
C ASP A 12 33.57 28.31 68.39
N ARG A 13 33.44 27.01 68.10
CA ARG A 13 33.95 25.95 68.98
C ARG A 13 35.46 26.08 69.18
N ILE A 14 36.24 26.37 68.13
CA ILE A 14 37.68 26.63 68.22
C ILE A 14 37.98 27.83 69.12
N ARG A 15 37.21 28.93 68.99
CA ARG A 15 37.36 30.12 69.85
C ARG A 15 37.11 29.80 71.32
N GLU A 16 36.08 29.00 71.62
CA GLU A 16 35.75 28.60 72.99
C GLU A 16 36.84 27.74 73.67
N VAL A 17 37.59 26.92 72.92
CA VAL A 17 38.72 26.13 73.46
C VAL A 17 39.77 27.03 74.14
N ASN A 18 39.97 28.23 73.60
CA ASN A 18 40.93 29.21 74.10
C ASN A 18 40.37 30.13 75.19
N ALA A 19 39.11 29.96 75.60
CA ALA A 19 38.51 30.77 76.66
C ALA A 19 39.17 30.52 78.03
N TYR A 20 39.24 31.57 78.86
CA TYR A 20 39.83 31.52 80.20
C TYR A 20 39.08 30.57 81.14
N ASN A 21 37.76 30.48 81.00
CA ASN A 21 36.86 29.62 81.78
C ASN A 21 36.47 28.32 81.05
N PHE A 22 37.36 27.80 80.20
CA PHE A 22 37.09 26.61 79.40
C PHE A 22 36.71 25.40 80.27
N ASP A 23 35.49 24.90 80.08
CA ASP A 23 35.01 23.64 80.63
C ASP A 23 35.04 22.56 79.54
N PRO A 24 35.95 21.57 79.64
CA PRO A 24 36.10 20.53 78.62
C PRO A 24 34.84 19.68 78.43
N GLN A 25 34.09 19.41 79.51
CA GLN A 25 32.94 18.51 79.45
C GLN A 25 31.75 19.17 78.76
N VAL A 26 31.47 20.43 79.12
CA VAL A 26 30.41 21.22 78.49
C VAL A 26 30.74 21.49 77.03
N TRP A 27 31.98 21.86 76.73
CA TRP A 27 32.42 22.12 75.36
C TRP A 27 32.33 20.87 74.50
N LYS A 28 32.74 19.71 75.01
CA LYS A 28 32.70 18.42 74.30
C LYS A 28 31.28 18.03 73.94
N ASN A 29 30.35 18.09 74.90
CA ASN A 29 28.94 17.77 74.65
C ASN A 29 28.32 18.66 73.57
N ARG A 30 28.57 19.98 73.64
CA ARG A 30 28.06 20.94 72.64
C ARG A 30 28.68 20.71 71.27
N THR A 31 30.00 20.52 71.22
CA THR A 31 30.73 20.29 69.96
C THR A 31 30.31 18.98 69.30
N GLN A 32 29.99 17.93 70.06
CA GLN A 32 29.44 16.69 69.50
C GLN A 32 28.09 16.90 68.82
N LEU A 33 27.19 17.67 69.44
CA LEU A 33 25.89 18.00 68.84
C LEU A 33 26.04 18.84 67.57
N ASP A 34 26.91 19.86 67.61
CA ASP A 34 27.20 20.72 66.46
C ASP A 34 27.79 19.91 65.31
N VAL A 35 28.76 19.02 65.58
CA VAL A 35 29.37 18.14 64.58
C VAL A 35 28.35 17.15 64.00
N GLN A 36 27.45 16.60 64.82
CA GLN A 36 26.33 15.78 64.33
C GLN A 36 25.37 16.58 63.44
N GLN A 37 25.13 17.85 63.75
CA GLN A 37 24.31 18.72 62.93
C GLN A 37 25.00 19.07 61.59
N ILE A 38 26.32 19.21 61.61
CA ILE A 38 27.14 19.53 60.43
C ILE A 38 27.29 18.34 59.47
N PHE A 39 27.67 17.18 60.00
CA PHE A 39 28.03 16.01 59.20
C PHE A 39 26.95 14.93 59.17
N GLY A 40 25.88 15.09 59.97
CA GLY A 40 24.78 14.14 60.10
C GLY A 40 24.93 13.23 61.32
N ARG A 41 23.80 12.71 61.80
CA ARG A 41 23.71 11.93 63.06
C ARG A 41 24.48 10.60 63.05
N TYR A 42 24.79 10.08 61.86
CA TYR A 42 25.48 8.81 61.66
C TYR A 42 26.95 8.98 61.24
N CYS A 43 27.50 10.19 61.35
CA CYS A 43 28.91 10.45 61.04
C CYS A 43 29.83 9.96 62.17
N GLU A 44 31.09 9.62 61.88
CA GLU A 44 32.08 9.20 62.89
C GLU A 44 32.79 10.41 63.55
N GLN A 45 32.66 11.59 62.96
CA GLN A 45 33.35 12.82 63.33
C GLN A 45 33.01 13.28 64.77
N TRP A 46 31.78 13.03 65.24
CA TRP A 46 31.42 13.36 66.62
C TRP A 46 31.98 12.35 67.64
N LEU A 47 32.27 11.11 67.23
CA LEU A 47 32.97 10.12 68.06
C LEU A 47 34.40 10.56 68.33
N GLN A 48 35.07 11.14 67.33
CA GLN A 48 36.43 11.68 67.47
C GLN A 48 36.48 12.84 68.49
N VAL A 49 35.48 13.73 68.49
CA VAL A 49 35.32 14.75 69.55
C VAL A 49 35.11 14.08 70.91
N GLY A 50 34.34 12.99 70.95
CA GLY A 50 34.10 12.13 72.12
C GLY A 50 35.36 11.47 72.69
N GLN A 51 36.41 11.31 71.90
CA GLN A 51 37.67 10.70 72.30
C GLN A 51 38.73 11.71 72.76
N LEU A 52 38.43 13.01 72.70
CA LEU A 52 39.34 14.04 73.21
C LEU A 52 39.47 13.95 74.74
N TYR A 53 40.72 13.95 75.21
CA TYR A 53 41.10 13.91 76.62
C TYR A 53 41.78 15.22 77.03
N PHE A 54 41.34 15.77 78.16
CA PHE A 54 41.80 17.07 78.68
C PHE A 54 42.35 17.00 80.12
N ASP A 55 42.26 15.85 80.78
CA ASP A 55 42.66 15.67 82.18
C ASP A 55 43.51 14.40 82.35
N THR A 56 44.20 14.32 83.47
CA THR A 56 45.05 13.21 83.88
C THR A 56 45.02 13.04 85.40
N TYR A 57 45.19 11.80 85.86
CA TYR A 57 45.34 11.49 87.29
C TYR A 57 46.69 11.97 87.86
N ILE A 58 47.65 12.29 86.99
CA ILE A 58 48.98 12.78 87.37
C ILE A 58 48.94 14.30 87.58
N VAL A 59 48.91 14.73 88.84
CA VAL A 59 48.74 16.14 89.24
C VAL A 59 49.76 17.08 88.58
N SER A 60 51.02 16.65 88.46
CA SER A 60 52.11 17.44 87.84
C SER A 60 51.94 17.65 86.34
N GLU A 61 51.14 16.83 85.66
CA GLU A 61 50.95 16.88 84.20
C GLU A 61 49.63 17.52 83.78
N LYS A 62 48.75 17.90 84.72
CA LYS A 62 47.40 18.42 84.41
C LYS A 62 47.40 19.61 83.44
N GLN A 63 48.26 20.59 83.66
CA GLN A 63 48.35 21.77 82.79
C GLN A 63 48.82 21.40 81.37
N LYS A 64 49.81 20.51 81.28
CA LYS A 64 50.34 20.02 80.01
C LYS A 64 49.29 19.22 79.24
N LYS A 65 48.58 18.32 79.91
CA LYS A 65 47.51 17.51 79.30
C LYS A 65 46.32 18.35 78.85
N MET A 66 45.96 19.37 79.62
CA MET A 66 44.96 20.35 79.19
C MET A 66 45.41 21.08 77.92
N ALA A 67 46.66 21.56 77.86
CA ALA A 67 47.19 22.24 76.69
C ALA A 67 47.27 21.33 75.44
N GLU A 68 47.71 20.08 75.61
CA GLU A 68 47.74 19.05 74.54
C GLU A 68 46.32 18.73 74.04
N GLY A 69 45.36 18.56 74.95
CA GLY A 69 43.95 18.32 74.62
C GLY A 69 43.35 19.47 73.83
N LYS A 70 43.60 20.72 74.25
CA LYS A 70 43.19 21.94 73.53
C LYS A 70 43.79 22.02 72.13
N ALA A 71 45.10 21.79 72.00
CA ALA A 71 45.77 21.82 70.70
C ALA A 71 45.22 20.74 69.75
N THR A 72 44.95 19.54 70.27
CA THR A 72 44.37 18.43 69.50
C THR A 72 42.94 18.74 69.06
N ALA A 73 42.13 19.31 69.95
CA ALA A 73 40.77 19.76 69.65
C ALA A 73 40.74 20.80 68.52
N ILE A 74 41.62 21.80 68.57
CA ILE A 74 41.72 22.84 67.53
C ILE A 74 42.10 22.22 66.19
N LYS A 75 43.15 21.39 66.15
CA LYS A 75 43.58 20.71 64.91
C LYS A 75 42.47 19.86 64.31
N LEU A 76 41.74 19.12 65.15
CA LEU A 76 40.63 18.29 64.71
C LEU A 76 39.53 19.13 64.05
N LEU A 77 39.07 20.20 64.70
CA LEU A 77 38.03 21.06 64.13
C LEU A 77 38.50 21.82 62.88
N GLN A 78 39.78 22.19 62.81
CA GLN A 78 40.38 22.77 61.60
C GLN A 78 40.34 21.77 60.43
N SER A 79 40.64 20.50 60.67
CA SER A 79 40.56 19.46 59.63
C SER A 79 39.13 19.27 59.10
N TYR A 80 38.11 19.43 59.95
CA TYR A 80 36.71 19.38 59.55
C TYR A 80 36.32 20.58 58.66
N ILE A 81 36.80 21.78 59.00
CA ILE A 81 36.60 22.98 58.17
C ILE A 81 37.23 22.77 56.79
N GLU A 82 38.44 22.22 56.74
CA GLU A 82 39.14 21.92 55.49
C GLU A 82 38.37 20.90 54.64
N TYR A 83 37.89 19.81 55.25
CA TYR A 83 37.08 18.79 54.58
C TYR A 83 35.80 19.38 53.95
N ILE A 84 35.09 20.24 54.69
CA ILE A 84 33.88 20.93 54.18
C ILE A 84 34.22 21.78 52.95
N ASN A 85 35.36 22.48 52.98
CA ASN A 85 35.82 23.30 51.87
C ASN A 85 36.13 22.47 50.61
N GLN A 86 36.88 21.38 50.76
CA GLN A 86 37.28 20.51 49.65
C GLN A 86 36.08 19.81 49.00
N THR A 87 35.17 19.26 49.81
CA THR A 87 33.97 18.56 49.30
C THR A 87 33.07 19.50 48.49
N THR A 88 32.93 20.76 48.94
CA THR A 88 32.15 21.76 48.22
C THR A 88 32.80 22.13 46.88
N ALA A 89 34.13 22.22 46.83
CA ALA A 89 34.86 22.51 45.60
C ALA A 89 34.69 21.39 44.57
N ILE A 90 34.80 20.12 44.99
CA ILE A 90 34.56 18.95 44.12
C ILE A 90 33.13 18.96 43.57
N ALA A 91 32.13 19.21 44.42
CA ALA A 91 30.74 19.29 43.98
C ALA A 91 30.45 20.47 43.04
N ALA A 92 31.18 21.58 43.16
CA ALA A 92 31.08 22.70 42.21
C ALA A 92 31.69 22.34 40.85
N GLN A 93 32.87 21.70 40.84
CA GLN A 93 33.52 21.24 39.62
C GLN A 93 32.67 20.20 38.87
N GLN A 94 32.13 19.20 39.58
CA GLN A 94 31.24 18.19 38.98
C GLN A 94 29.98 18.82 38.35
N ARG A 95 29.43 19.86 38.98
CA ARG A 95 28.30 20.63 38.39
C ARG A 95 28.72 21.31 37.10
N GLN A 96 29.85 22.01 37.09
CA GLN A 96 30.35 22.69 35.90
C GLN A 96 30.65 21.70 34.75
N GLU A 97 31.28 20.57 35.04
CA GLU A 97 31.52 19.50 34.07
C GLU A 97 30.20 18.94 33.50
N SER A 98 29.20 18.74 34.36
CA SER A 98 27.88 18.26 33.91
C SER A 98 27.17 19.29 33.04
N GLU A 99 27.22 20.58 33.40
CA GLU A 99 26.62 21.68 32.62
C GLU A 99 27.25 21.78 31.23
N GLU A 100 28.58 21.67 31.14
CA GLU A 100 29.29 21.71 29.86
C GLU A 100 28.94 20.50 28.99
N LEU A 101 28.84 19.31 29.59
CA LEU A 101 28.38 18.11 28.89
C LEU A 101 26.95 18.27 28.35
N TYR A 102 26.04 18.86 29.14
CA TYR A 102 24.66 19.10 28.69
C TYR A 102 24.61 20.12 27.55
N LYS A 103 25.42 21.18 27.58
CA LYS A 103 25.53 22.14 26.47
C LYS A 103 26.00 21.47 25.19
N GLN A 104 27.03 20.62 25.26
CA GLN A 104 27.52 19.89 24.10
C GLN A 104 26.45 18.95 23.51
N LYS A 105 25.76 18.18 24.37
CA LYS A 105 24.65 17.32 23.94
C LYS A 105 23.53 18.10 23.29
N TYR A 106 23.14 19.24 23.88
CA TYR A 106 22.12 20.11 23.32
C TYR A 106 22.52 20.66 21.95
N SER A 107 23.76 21.16 21.82
CA SER A 107 24.27 21.68 20.54
C SER A 107 24.28 20.61 19.45
N LYS A 108 24.66 19.37 19.80
CA LYS A 108 24.66 18.25 18.86
C LYS A 108 23.24 17.93 18.39
N LEU A 109 22.30 17.79 19.33
CA LEU A 109 20.90 17.48 19.01
C LEU A 109 20.25 18.59 18.17
N LEU A 110 20.57 19.86 18.46
CA LEU A 110 20.09 20.99 17.67
C LEU A 110 20.64 20.95 16.24
N GLY A 111 21.91 20.56 16.07
CA GLY A 111 22.50 20.33 14.75
C GLY A 111 21.77 19.24 13.97
N GLU A 112 21.60 18.06 14.58
CA GLU A 112 20.87 16.93 13.98
C GLU A 112 19.42 17.32 13.63
N TRP A 113 18.74 18.07 14.50
CA TRP A 113 17.40 18.59 14.25
C TRP A 113 17.34 19.53 13.05
N ASN A 114 18.28 20.49 12.97
CA ASN A 114 18.34 21.47 11.88
C ASN A 114 18.69 20.83 10.53
N GLU A 115 19.40 19.71 10.51
CA GLU A 115 19.65 18.93 9.29
C GLU A 115 18.45 18.07 8.88
N PHE A 116 17.71 17.52 9.84
CA PHE A 116 16.59 16.62 9.58
C PHE A 116 15.31 17.34 9.13
N VAL A 117 14.97 18.47 9.78
CA VAL A 117 13.72 19.20 9.52
C VAL A 117 13.55 19.61 8.05
N PRO A 118 14.56 20.15 7.35
CA PRO A 118 14.43 20.49 5.94
C PRO A 118 14.16 19.27 5.06
N GLN A 119 14.82 18.13 5.33
CA GLN A 119 14.62 16.88 4.58
C GLN A 119 13.20 16.36 4.77
N TYR A 120 12.70 16.37 6.01
CA TYR A 120 11.33 15.98 6.31
C TYR A 120 10.30 16.88 5.60
N ASN A 121 10.51 18.20 5.63
CA ASN A 121 9.64 19.15 4.93
C ASN A 121 9.67 18.98 3.41
N GLN A 122 10.83 18.61 2.84
CA GLN A 122 10.92 18.31 1.41
C GLN A 122 10.15 17.03 1.08
N LEU A 123 10.29 15.98 1.88
CA LEU A 123 9.57 14.72 1.69
C LEU A 123 8.05 14.92 1.73
N LEU A 124 7.55 15.79 2.61
CA LEU A 124 6.13 16.15 2.66
C LEU A 124 5.65 16.80 1.35
N LYS A 125 6.44 17.73 0.79
CA LYS A 125 6.11 18.36 -0.50
C LYS A 125 6.12 17.36 -1.65
N ASP A 126 7.09 16.46 -1.68
CA ASP A 126 7.20 15.44 -2.71
C ASP A 126 6.00 14.48 -2.66
N HIS A 127 5.55 14.12 -1.46
CA HIS A 127 4.35 13.33 -1.24
C HIS A 127 3.08 14.03 -1.75
N ASP A 128 2.90 15.32 -1.45
CA ASP A 128 1.75 16.08 -1.92
C ASP A 128 1.72 16.18 -3.45
N ASN A 129 2.88 16.40 -4.08
CA ASN A 129 3.01 16.41 -5.54
C ASN A 129 2.66 15.05 -6.16
N LEU A 130 3.07 13.95 -5.53
CA LEU A 130 2.73 12.59 -6.00
C LEU A 130 1.22 12.32 -5.92
N ILE A 131 0.55 12.81 -4.87
CA ILE A 131 -0.92 12.71 -4.76
C ILE A 131 -1.60 13.47 -5.90
N GLU A 132 -1.14 14.68 -6.20
CA GLU A 132 -1.69 15.48 -7.30
C GLU A 132 -1.55 14.76 -8.64
N GLN A 133 -0.34 14.26 -8.94
CA GLN A 133 -0.07 13.47 -10.15
C GLN A 133 -0.95 12.22 -10.24
N TYR A 134 -1.10 11.49 -9.13
CA TYR A 134 -1.94 10.29 -9.09
C TYR A 134 -3.40 10.63 -9.42
N ASN A 135 -3.95 11.70 -8.83
CA ASN A 135 -5.32 12.12 -9.07
C ASN A 135 -5.55 12.55 -10.53
N THR A 136 -4.58 13.25 -11.14
CA THR A 136 -4.64 13.60 -12.57
C THR A 136 -4.70 12.35 -13.44
N VAL A 137 -3.79 11.39 -13.23
CA VAL A 137 -3.75 10.15 -14.01
C VAL A 137 -5.02 9.31 -13.83
N GLN A 138 -5.61 9.28 -12.62
CA GLN A 138 -6.89 8.60 -12.41
C GLN A 138 -8.02 9.26 -13.20
N GLY A 139 -8.11 10.59 -13.22
CA GLY A 139 -9.12 11.30 -14.01
C GLY A 139 -8.97 11.07 -15.53
N GLU A 140 -7.74 11.05 -16.03
CA GLU A 140 -7.47 10.71 -17.44
C GLU A 140 -7.89 9.28 -17.77
N LYS A 141 -7.58 8.33 -16.89
CA LYS A 141 -7.98 6.93 -17.04
C LYS A 141 -9.50 6.78 -17.12
N GLU A 142 -10.24 7.40 -16.21
CA GLU A 142 -11.71 7.36 -16.21
C GLU A 142 -12.29 7.92 -17.52
N THR A 143 -11.70 8.98 -18.05
CA THR A 143 -12.11 9.59 -19.33
C THR A 143 -11.89 8.61 -20.48
N ILE A 144 -10.70 7.99 -20.56
CA ILE A 144 -10.38 7.00 -21.59
C ILE A 144 -11.29 5.77 -21.50
N GLU A 145 -11.58 5.28 -20.29
CA GLU A 145 -12.49 4.14 -20.10
C GLU A 145 -13.91 4.46 -20.62
N GLN A 146 -14.40 5.67 -20.40
CA GLN A 146 -15.69 6.11 -20.95
C GLN A 146 -15.66 6.23 -22.48
N GLU A 147 -14.60 6.77 -23.07
CA GLU A 147 -14.43 6.86 -24.53
C GLU A 147 -14.36 5.48 -25.18
N VAL A 148 -13.64 4.53 -24.56
CA VAL A 148 -13.58 3.13 -25.01
C VAL A 148 -14.95 2.46 -24.93
N GLN A 149 -15.73 2.74 -23.88
CA GLN A 149 -17.07 2.18 -23.74
C GLN A 149 -18.06 2.75 -24.77
N GLN A 150 -17.94 4.04 -25.11
CA GLN A 150 -18.79 4.68 -26.13
C GLN A 150 -18.45 4.25 -27.56
N THR A 151 -17.18 3.95 -27.84
CA THR A 151 -16.74 3.47 -29.17
C THR A 151 -17.11 2.01 -29.44
N LYS A 152 -17.45 1.22 -28.41
CA LYS A 152 -17.82 -0.20 -28.52
C LYS A 152 -19.32 -0.41 -28.69
N LYS A 153 -19.95 0.26 -29.66
CA LYS A 153 -21.27 -0.18 -30.14
C LYS A 153 -21.05 -1.51 -30.88
N VAL A 154 -21.43 -2.62 -30.25
CA VAL A 154 -21.39 -3.94 -30.87
C VAL A 154 -22.35 -3.93 -32.06
N GLU A 155 -21.80 -3.73 -33.27
CA GLU A 155 -22.57 -3.82 -34.49
C GLU A 155 -22.70 -5.31 -34.86
N GLU A 156 -23.92 -5.84 -34.77
CA GLU A 156 -24.24 -7.17 -35.28
C GLU A 156 -24.45 -7.11 -36.79
N TYR A 157 -23.98 -8.13 -37.51
CA TYR A 157 -24.21 -8.21 -38.95
C TYR A 157 -25.67 -8.53 -39.25
N PHE A 158 -26.25 -9.46 -38.48
CA PHE A 158 -27.68 -9.70 -38.42
C PHE A 158 -28.08 -10.02 -36.98
N PRO A 159 -29.35 -9.79 -36.58
CA PRO A 159 -29.81 -10.07 -35.23
C PRO A 159 -29.64 -11.56 -34.91
N ILE A 160 -28.85 -11.88 -33.88
CA ILE A 160 -28.58 -13.29 -33.53
C ILE A 160 -29.85 -14.05 -33.11
N GLN A 161 -30.86 -13.31 -32.65
CA GLN A 161 -32.18 -13.80 -32.23
C GLN A 161 -32.94 -14.50 -33.37
N LEU A 162 -32.57 -14.25 -34.63
CA LEU A 162 -33.10 -15.00 -35.77
C LEU A 162 -32.80 -16.51 -35.68
N LEU A 163 -31.78 -16.89 -34.90
CA LEU A 163 -31.38 -18.28 -34.69
C LEU A 163 -31.84 -18.82 -33.32
N ASP A 164 -32.69 -18.09 -32.59
CA ASP A 164 -33.25 -18.58 -31.33
C ASP A 164 -34.08 -19.85 -31.56
N ASN A 165 -34.00 -20.79 -30.62
CA ASN A 165 -34.67 -22.10 -30.68
C ASN A 165 -34.26 -22.97 -31.89
N THR A 166 -33.16 -22.64 -32.57
CA THR A 166 -32.54 -23.50 -33.59
C THR A 166 -31.46 -24.42 -32.96
N ARG A 167 -30.73 -25.17 -33.78
CA ARG A 167 -29.66 -26.08 -33.32
C ARG A 167 -28.41 -25.30 -32.89
N GLY A 168 -27.74 -25.75 -31.84
CA GLY A 168 -26.60 -25.03 -31.23
C GLY A 168 -25.43 -24.72 -32.18
N TYR A 169 -25.19 -25.54 -33.21
CA TYR A 169 -24.14 -25.25 -34.19
C TYR A 169 -24.50 -24.10 -35.14
N LEU A 170 -25.78 -23.83 -35.38
CA LEU A 170 -26.24 -22.66 -36.16
C LEU A 170 -26.00 -21.40 -35.36
N ILE A 171 -26.43 -21.39 -34.10
CA ILE A 171 -26.20 -20.28 -33.16
C ILE A 171 -24.69 -20.00 -33.02
N THR A 172 -23.87 -21.05 -32.92
CA THR A 172 -22.40 -20.92 -32.87
C THR A 172 -21.85 -20.29 -34.14
N THR A 173 -22.29 -20.75 -35.31
CA THR A 173 -21.82 -20.22 -36.61
C THR A 173 -22.30 -18.77 -36.83
N GLY A 174 -23.53 -18.44 -36.42
CA GLY A 174 -24.06 -17.08 -36.48
C GLY A 174 -23.30 -16.11 -35.56
N ASN A 175 -22.99 -16.55 -34.33
CA ASN A 175 -22.13 -15.77 -33.42
C ASN A 175 -20.73 -15.56 -33.99
N GLN A 176 -20.12 -16.57 -34.62
CA GLN A 176 -18.84 -16.42 -35.31
C GLN A 176 -18.93 -15.40 -36.45
N CYS A 177 -20.02 -15.40 -37.21
CA CYS A 177 -20.27 -14.41 -38.26
C CYS A 177 -20.35 -12.98 -37.69
N ASN A 178 -21.18 -12.76 -36.67
CA ASN A 178 -21.32 -11.45 -36.00
C ASN A 178 -20.00 -11.00 -35.36
N PHE A 179 -19.25 -11.91 -34.74
CA PHE A 179 -17.94 -11.61 -34.16
C PHE A 179 -16.95 -11.14 -35.23
N CYS A 180 -16.85 -11.85 -36.37
CA CYS A 180 -15.99 -11.45 -37.48
C CYS A 180 -16.37 -10.06 -38.02
N PHE A 181 -17.66 -9.78 -38.17
CA PHE A 181 -18.14 -8.47 -38.62
C PHE A 181 -17.76 -7.35 -37.65
N ASN A 182 -17.97 -7.54 -36.34
CA ASN A 182 -17.65 -6.56 -35.31
C ASN A 182 -16.14 -6.26 -35.24
N HIS A 183 -15.28 -7.24 -35.55
CA HIS A 183 -13.82 -7.07 -35.52
C HIS A 183 -13.22 -6.71 -36.89
N GLY A 184 -14.04 -6.41 -37.90
CA GLY A 184 -13.57 -6.03 -39.25
C GLY A 184 -12.91 -7.16 -40.04
N LEU A 185 -13.11 -8.43 -39.64
CA LEU A 185 -12.60 -9.62 -40.31
C LEU A 185 -13.53 -9.99 -41.49
N ASN A 186 -13.52 -9.16 -42.53
CA ASN A 186 -14.56 -9.18 -43.57
C ASN A 186 -14.61 -10.50 -44.37
N ASP A 187 -13.45 -11.03 -44.82
CA ASP A 187 -13.41 -12.30 -45.56
C ASP A 187 -13.89 -13.46 -44.69
N ALA A 188 -13.44 -13.49 -43.43
CA ALA A 188 -13.87 -14.51 -42.46
C ALA A 188 -15.38 -14.42 -42.18
N CYS A 189 -15.95 -13.22 -42.11
CA CYS A 189 -17.39 -13.01 -41.97
C CYS A 189 -18.16 -13.64 -43.14
N LEU A 190 -17.75 -13.37 -44.39
CA LEU A 190 -18.38 -13.93 -45.59
C LEU A 190 -18.24 -15.45 -45.68
N VAL A 191 -17.13 -16.02 -45.20
CA VAL A 191 -16.95 -17.48 -45.12
C VAL A 191 -17.88 -18.09 -44.06
N MET A 192 -18.03 -17.47 -42.89
CA MET A 192 -18.98 -17.92 -41.86
C MET A 192 -20.44 -17.82 -42.35
N LEU A 193 -20.78 -16.71 -43.01
CA LEU A 193 -22.08 -16.52 -43.64
C LEU A 193 -22.38 -17.62 -44.66
N ARG A 194 -21.43 -17.93 -45.56
CA ARG A 194 -21.57 -19.01 -46.54
C ARG A 194 -21.89 -20.34 -45.85
N LYS A 195 -21.11 -20.70 -44.84
CA LYS A 195 -21.31 -21.93 -44.07
C LYS A 195 -22.69 -21.97 -43.41
N LEU A 196 -23.14 -20.86 -42.84
CA LEU A 196 -24.46 -20.75 -42.22
C LEU A 196 -25.58 -20.99 -43.24
N ILE A 197 -25.54 -20.30 -44.38
CA ILE A 197 -26.54 -20.43 -45.45
C ILE A 197 -26.56 -21.84 -46.03
N GLU A 198 -25.39 -22.42 -46.28
CA GLU A 198 -25.28 -23.81 -46.77
C GLU A 198 -25.94 -24.79 -45.79
N THR A 199 -25.65 -24.65 -44.49
CA THR A 199 -26.22 -25.51 -43.45
C THR A 199 -27.74 -25.34 -43.36
N LEU A 200 -28.24 -24.10 -43.41
CA LEU A 200 -29.68 -23.84 -43.36
C LEU A 200 -30.42 -24.43 -44.57
N ILE A 201 -29.86 -24.31 -45.77
CA ILE A 201 -30.46 -24.93 -46.97
C ILE A 201 -30.52 -26.45 -46.81
N ILE A 202 -29.43 -27.09 -46.36
CA ILE A 202 -29.42 -28.55 -46.10
C ILE A 202 -30.52 -28.92 -45.10
N GLU A 203 -30.68 -28.14 -44.02
CA GLU A 203 -31.70 -28.40 -43.02
C GLU A 203 -33.13 -28.22 -43.54
N CYS A 204 -33.39 -27.32 -44.51
CA CYS A 204 -34.68 -27.27 -45.19
C CYS A 204 -35.02 -28.61 -45.85
N PHE A 205 -34.06 -29.23 -46.55
CA PHE A 205 -34.27 -30.54 -47.19
C PHE A 205 -34.42 -31.68 -46.17
N GLU A 206 -33.59 -31.71 -45.14
CA GLU A 206 -33.67 -32.73 -44.08
C GLU A 206 -35.00 -32.65 -43.32
N ARG A 207 -35.48 -31.44 -43.01
CA ARG A 207 -36.75 -31.21 -42.33
C ARG A 207 -37.93 -31.83 -43.07
N HIS A 208 -37.90 -31.74 -44.40
CA HIS A 208 -38.94 -32.23 -45.29
C HIS A 208 -38.68 -33.67 -45.77
N ARG A 209 -37.63 -34.34 -45.29
CA ARG A 209 -37.24 -35.72 -45.63
C ARG A 209 -37.02 -35.94 -47.13
N ILE A 210 -36.45 -34.93 -47.79
CA ILE A 210 -36.14 -34.94 -49.22
C ILE A 210 -34.64 -34.71 -49.49
N GLU A 211 -33.80 -34.92 -48.49
CA GLU A 211 -32.35 -34.75 -48.56
C GLU A 211 -31.67 -35.64 -49.60
N GLY A 212 -32.32 -36.73 -50.03
CA GLY A 212 -31.85 -37.55 -51.14
C GLY A 212 -31.71 -36.78 -52.46
N LYS A 213 -32.46 -35.68 -52.65
CA LYS A 213 -32.35 -34.83 -53.85
C LYS A 213 -31.06 -34.02 -53.90
N ILE A 214 -30.44 -33.76 -52.75
CA ILE A 214 -29.25 -32.91 -52.61
C ILE A 214 -27.98 -33.72 -52.30
N LYS A 215 -28.02 -35.05 -52.47
CA LYS A 215 -26.89 -35.95 -52.25
C LYS A 215 -26.42 -36.56 -53.58
N ASN A 216 -25.11 -36.73 -53.70
CA ASN A 216 -24.52 -37.48 -54.81
C ASN A 216 -24.68 -39.00 -54.59
N GLN A 217 -24.22 -39.80 -55.57
CA GLN A 217 -24.28 -41.27 -55.50
C GLN A 217 -23.48 -41.88 -54.33
N GLN A 218 -22.53 -41.13 -53.76
CA GLN A 218 -21.72 -41.55 -52.61
C GLN A 218 -22.36 -41.12 -51.27
N GLY A 219 -23.51 -40.44 -51.30
CA GLY A 219 -24.22 -39.96 -50.11
C GLY A 219 -23.73 -38.62 -49.55
N HIS A 220 -22.80 -37.93 -50.23
CA HIS A 220 -22.34 -36.60 -49.82
C HIS A 220 -23.25 -35.51 -50.35
N TYR A 221 -23.48 -34.46 -49.56
CA TYR A 221 -24.21 -33.26 -49.99
C TYR A 221 -23.48 -32.54 -51.12
N PHE A 222 -24.25 -31.93 -52.04
CA PHE A 222 -23.68 -31.08 -53.08
C PHE A 222 -23.11 -29.78 -52.51
N PHE A 223 -22.31 -29.08 -53.32
CA PHE A 223 -21.78 -27.77 -52.95
C PHE A 223 -22.87 -26.70 -53.00
N LEU A 224 -22.65 -25.58 -52.29
CA LEU A 224 -23.61 -24.47 -52.19
C LEU A 224 -24.21 -24.01 -53.53
N SER A 225 -23.46 -24.06 -54.64
CA SER A 225 -23.99 -23.74 -55.97
C SER A 225 -25.21 -24.58 -56.31
N ASP A 226 -25.04 -25.90 -56.29
CA ASP A 226 -26.07 -26.85 -56.69
C ASP A 226 -27.19 -26.89 -55.64
N LEU A 227 -26.85 -26.69 -54.36
CA LEU A 227 -27.84 -26.58 -53.29
C LEU A 227 -28.80 -25.41 -53.50
N ILE A 228 -28.30 -24.23 -53.90
CA ILE A 228 -29.15 -23.06 -54.18
C ILE A 228 -30.08 -23.32 -55.37
N ASP A 229 -29.56 -23.92 -56.44
CA ASP A 229 -30.37 -24.22 -57.63
C ASP A 229 -31.50 -25.21 -57.30
N LEU A 230 -31.19 -26.28 -56.55
CA LEU A 230 -32.19 -27.26 -56.12
C LEU A 230 -33.17 -26.65 -55.11
N PHE A 231 -32.71 -25.83 -54.17
CA PHE A 231 -33.56 -25.18 -53.17
C PHE A 231 -34.59 -24.25 -53.80
N THR A 232 -34.19 -23.46 -54.79
CA THR A 232 -35.06 -22.46 -55.44
C THR A 232 -36.08 -23.07 -56.40
N GLN A 233 -35.84 -24.29 -56.88
CA GLN A 233 -36.75 -25.05 -57.75
C GLN A 233 -37.64 -26.02 -56.98
N GLU A 234 -37.41 -26.20 -55.68
CA GLU A 234 -38.16 -27.16 -54.88
C GLU A 234 -39.61 -26.71 -54.70
N THR A 235 -40.52 -27.67 -54.78
CA THR A 235 -41.98 -27.48 -54.70
C THR A 235 -42.54 -27.74 -53.30
N ALA A 236 -41.74 -28.33 -52.41
CA ALA A 236 -42.13 -28.60 -51.02
C ALA A 236 -42.34 -27.32 -50.19
N TRP A 237 -41.76 -26.20 -50.59
CA TRP A 237 -41.92 -24.90 -49.97
C TRP A 237 -42.06 -23.78 -51.01
N THR A 238 -42.43 -22.60 -50.56
CA THR A 238 -42.42 -21.38 -51.38
C THR A 238 -41.31 -20.47 -50.88
N THR A 239 -40.45 -20.02 -51.79
CA THR A 239 -39.36 -19.08 -51.48
C THR A 239 -39.68 -17.70 -52.03
N SER A 240 -39.41 -16.65 -51.25
CA SER A 240 -39.60 -15.27 -51.66
C SER A 240 -38.66 -14.88 -52.80
N ARG A 241 -39.11 -13.94 -53.65
CA ARG A 241 -38.28 -13.39 -54.74
C ARG A 241 -36.99 -12.75 -54.22
N ASN A 242 -37.03 -12.18 -53.02
CA ASN A 242 -35.87 -11.56 -52.39
C ASN A 242 -34.81 -12.62 -52.08
N THR A 243 -35.19 -13.74 -51.45
CA THR A 243 -34.25 -14.82 -51.15
C THR A 243 -33.69 -15.47 -52.42
N ILE A 244 -34.53 -15.73 -53.43
CA ILE A 244 -34.10 -16.28 -54.72
C ILE A 244 -33.04 -15.38 -55.39
N SER A 245 -33.23 -14.05 -55.36
CA SER A 245 -32.29 -13.11 -55.99
C SER A 245 -31.03 -12.83 -55.13
N SER A 246 -31.11 -13.02 -53.81
CA SER A 246 -30.03 -12.73 -52.87
C SER A 246 -29.03 -13.89 -52.69
N LEU A 247 -29.49 -15.15 -52.74
CA LEU A 247 -28.62 -16.32 -52.55
C LEU A 247 -27.40 -16.33 -53.51
N PRO A 248 -27.53 -15.98 -54.81
CA PRO A 248 -26.38 -15.87 -55.71
C PRO A 248 -25.37 -14.78 -55.32
N SER A 249 -25.82 -13.63 -54.80
CA SER A 249 -24.95 -12.52 -54.39
C SER A 249 -24.12 -12.90 -53.17
N ILE A 250 -24.76 -13.51 -52.16
CA ILE A 250 -24.14 -14.02 -50.94
C ILE A 250 -23.08 -15.06 -51.27
N LYS A 251 -23.46 -16.04 -52.11
CA LYS A 251 -22.55 -17.10 -52.57
C LYS A 251 -21.32 -16.51 -53.26
N LYS A 252 -21.52 -15.58 -54.21
CA LYS A 252 -20.42 -14.96 -54.96
C LYS A 252 -19.38 -14.32 -54.03
N LEU A 253 -19.83 -13.56 -53.03
CA LEU A 253 -18.93 -12.92 -52.06
C LEU A 253 -18.25 -13.94 -51.14
N GLY A 254 -18.96 -14.99 -50.72
CA GLY A 254 -18.38 -16.11 -49.98
C GLY A 254 -17.32 -16.89 -50.77
N ASP A 255 -17.57 -17.18 -52.05
CA ASP A 255 -16.60 -17.82 -52.96
C ASP A 255 -15.35 -16.97 -53.15
N LEU A 256 -15.54 -15.66 -53.40
CA LEU A 256 -14.42 -14.74 -53.58
C LEU A 256 -13.55 -14.68 -52.32
N SER A 257 -14.17 -14.58 -51.14
CA SER A 257 -13.46 -14.51 -49.84
C SER A 257 -12.71 -15.81 -49.51
N ALA A 258 -13.27 -16.96 -49.88
CA ALA A 258 -12.69 -18.26 -49.56
C ALA A 258 -11.54 -18.66 -50.50
N HIS A 259 -11.62 -18.30 -51.79
CA HIS A 259 -10.80 -18.94 -52.83
C HIS A 259 -10.04 -17.97 -53.72
N ASN A 260 -10.43 -16.69 -53.81
CA ASN A 260 -9.77 -15.76 -54.70
C ASN A 260 -8.62 -15.04 -53.98
N ARG A 261 -7.39 -15.48 -54.25
CA ARG A 261 -6.15 -14.90 -53.69
C ARG A 261 -5.94 -13.39 -53.90
N ARG A 262 -6.69 -12.75 -54.80
CA ARG A 262 -6.60 -11.31 -55.10
C ARG A 262 -7.80 -10.52 -54.60
N PHE A 263 -8.81 -11.19 -54.06
CA PHE A 263 -9.94 -10.55 -53.43
C PHE A 263 -9.72 -10.51 -51.92
N ASN A 264 -9.95 -9.35 -51.31
CA ASN A 264 -10.05 -9.19 -49.87
C ASN A 264 -11.27 -8.34 -49.61
N ALA A 265 -12.29 -8.91 -48.98
CA ALA A 265 -13.54 -8.24 -48.71
C ALA A 265 -13.33 -6.96 -47.90
N LYS A 266 -14.11 -5.94 -48.23
CA LYS A 266 -14.17 -4.67 -47.50
C LYS A 266 -15.50 -4.60 -46.75
N ARG A 267 -15.55 -3.71 -45.75
CA ARG A 267 -16.73 -3.47 -44.93
C ARG A 267 -17.97 -3.17 -45.79
N HIS A 268 -17.79 -2.34 -46.82
CA HIS A 268 -18.84 -2.00 -47.77
C HIS A 268 -19.41 -3.21 -48.53
N ASP A 269 -18.61 -4.24 -48.83
CA ASP A 269 -19.09 -5.45 -49.52
C ASP A 269 -20.11 -6.22 -48.68
N LEU A 270 -19.88 -6.29 -47.36
CA LEU A 270 -20.79 -6.90 -46.38
C LEU A 270 -22.04 -6.05 -46.16
N GLU A 271 -21.87 -4.74 -45.94
CA GLU A 271 -22.97 -3.80 -45.71
C GLU A 271 -23.95 -3.75 -46.88
N LYS A 272 -23.43 -3.86 -48.11
CA LYS A 272 -24.23 -3.86 -49.34
C LYS A 272 -25.26 -4.99 -49.39
N ILE A 273 -24.96 -6.16 -48.82
CA ILE A 273 -25.86 -7.33 -48.82
C ILE A 273 -26.47 -7.61 -47.43
N GLN A 274 -26.24 -6.75 -46.44
CA GLN A 274 -26.62 -7.01 -45.05
C GLN A 274 -28.14 -7.20 -44.86
N GLY A 275 -28.94 -6.35 -45.49
CA GLY A 275 -30.41 -6.45 -45.45
C GLY A 275 -30.91 -7.74 -46.11
N GLU A 276 -30.30 -8.14 -47.22
CA GLU A 276 -30.60 -9.38 -47.93
C GLU A 276 -30.28 -10.60 -47.05
N VAL A 277 -29.12 -10.61 -46.39
CA VAL A 277 -28.69 -11.67 -45.47
C VAL A 277 -29.69 -11.87 -44.34
N ARG A 278 -30.12 -10.79 -43.69
CA ARG A 278 -31.14 -10.86 -42.61
C ARG A 278 -32.39 -11.58 -43.10
N ILE A 279 -32.92 -11.18 -44.26
CA ILE A 279 -34.14 -11.75 -44.84
C ILE A 279 -33.97 -13.23 -45.17
N VAL A 280 -32.86 -13.61 -45.80
CA VAL A 280 -32.58 -15.00 -46.18
C VAL A 280 -32.49 -15.90 -44.94
N ILE A 281 -31.77 -15.48 -43.90
CA ILE A 281 -31.63 -16.27 -42.67
C ILE A 281 -33.00 -16.46 -42.00
N GLU A 282 -33.76 -15.37 -41.82
CA GLU A 282 -35.08 -15.40 -41.20
C GLU A 282 -36.05 -16.30 -41.97
N GLU A 283 -36.08 -16.21 -43.30
CA GLU A 283 -36.94 -17.04 -44.14
C GLU A 283 -36.56 -18.53 -44.08
N LEU A 284 -35.26 -18.87 -44.19
CA LEU A 284 -34.81 -20.26 -44.10
C LEU A 284 -35.15 -20.88 -42.74
N VAL A 285 -34.96 -20.14 -41.64
CA VAL A 285 -35.34 -20.60 -40.30
C VAL A 285 -36.84 -20.84 -40.20
N HIS A 286 -37.67 -19.97 -40.78
CA HIS A 286 -39.12 -20.16 -40.82
C HIS A 286 -39.53 -21.38 -41.66
N LEU A 287 -38.88 -21.63 -42.80
CA LEU A 287 -39.15 -22.82 -43.61
C LEU A 287 -38.80 -24.13 -42.88
N ILE A 288 -37.80 -24.10 -42.01
CA ILE A 288 -37.40 -25.27 -41.22
C ILE A 288 -38.35 -25.51 -40.06
N ASP A 289 -38.89 -24.44 -39.46
CA ASP A 289 -39.82 -24.49 -38.33
C ASP A 289 -39.32 -25.42 -37.20
N TYR A 290 -38.15 -25.09 -36.64
CA TYR A 290 -37.48 -25.88 -35.59
C TYR A 290 -38.38 -26.27 -34.40
N PRO A 291 -39.26 -25.39 -33.87
CA PRO A 291 -40.11 -25.76 -32.75
C PRO A 291 -41.00 -26.98 -33.01
N THR A 292 -41.35 -27.25 -34.28
CA THR A 292 -42.18 -28.40 -34.67
C THR A 292 -41.35 -29.58 -35.21
N TRP A 293 -40.03 -29.44 -35.28
CA TRP A 293 -39.14 -30.49 -35.74
C TRP A 293 -38.91 -31.54 -34.65
N THR A 294 -39.87 -32.46 -34.53
CA THR A 294 -39.73 -33.67 -33.72
C THR A 294 -38.82 -34.66 -34.42
N LYS A 295 -37.77 -35.12 -33.71
CA LYS A 295 -36.83 -36.14 -34.19
C LYS A 295 -37.49 -37.52 -34.23
#